data_AF-A0A933Y3B1-F1
#
_entry.id   AF-A0A933Y3B1-F1
#
_cell.length_a   1.000
_cell.length_b   1.000
_cell.length_c   1.000
_cell.angle_alpha   90.00
_cell.angle_beta   90.00
_cell.angle_gamma   90.00
#
_symmetry.space_group_name_H-M   'P 1'
#
loop_
_entity.id
_entity.type
_entity.pdbx_description
1 polymer ?
#
loop_
_entity_poly.entity_id
_entity_poly.type
_entity_poly.pdbx_seq_one_letter_code
_entity_poly.pdbx_strand_id
1 'polypeptide(L)'
;VESRHVTGRPLSLAFINDTAKHAELETYLESQKEEWQKDYFILPPLAPDGLGYTVYISNDAIGNQETINDIKSIKFYRIPYQELVTLHSPGTLPKPPELQSQGRAISVEHSNPAYFKIVLRTNELMNNDATLVLSQAFDPGWLAFTRTTTFPFFQPIKDHVLVNNWKNGWTINQTSQTVILFFWPQLLEWFGFLLLPIPFILPFLPKIFLTK
;
A
#
# COMPACT_ATOMS: atom_id res chain seq x y z
N VAL A 1 -8.60 -6.05 -25.11
CA VAL A 1 -8.16 -6.43 -26.47
C VAL A 1 -8.47 -7.89 -26.66
N GLU A 2 -9.09 -8.27 -27.77
CA GLU A 2 -9.34 -9.67 -28.11
C GLU A 2 -8.37 -10.10 -29.22
N SER A 3 -7.49 -11.04 -28.91
CA SER A 3 -6.39 -11.47 -29.77
C SER A 3 -6.10 -12.96 -29.60
N ARG A 4 -5.38 -13.53 -30.57
CA ARG A 4 -4.88 -14.90 -30.52
C ARG A 4 -3.42 -14.91 -30.95
N HIS A 5 -2.56 -15.50 -30.13
CA HIS A 5 -1.19 -15.79 -30.50
C HIS A 5 -1.12 -17.15 -31.21
N VAL A 6 -0.47 -17.21 -32.38
CA VAL A 6 -0.34 -18.45 -33.16
C VAL A 6 1.10 -18.96 -33.11
N THR A 7 2.08 -18.13 -33.47
CA THR A 7 3.50 -18.53 -33.45
C THR A 7 4.43 -17.33 -33.28
N GLY A 8 5.67 -17.60 -32.87
CA GLY A 8 6.72 -16.60 -32.72
C GLY A 8 6.56 -15.77 -31.44
N ARG A 9 6.70 -14.44 -31.54
CA ARG A 9 6.55 -13.54 -30.37
C ARG A 9 5.10 -13.14 -30.13
N PRO A 10 4.67 -12.99 -28.88
CA PRO A 10 3.36 -12.41 -28.57
C PRO A 10 3.24 -10.98 -29.11
N LEU A 11 2.03 -10.60 -29.50
CA LEU A 11 1.73 -9.23 -29.93
C LEU A 11 2.02 -8.24 -28.80
N SER A 12 2.74 -7.17 -29.11
CA SER A 12 2.99 -6.06 -28.19
C SER A 12 1.97 -4.94 -28.40
N LEU A 13 1.53 -4.34 -27.30
CA LEU A 13 0.62 -3.22 -27.25
C LEU A 13 1.20 -2.12 -26.35
N ALA A 14 1.20 -0.88 -26.84
CA ALA A 14 1.54 0.28 -26.04
C ALA A 14 0.52 1.41 -26.23
N PHE A 15 0.29 2.18 -25.16
CA PHE A 15 -0.54 3.37 -25.16
C PHE A 15 0.34 4.59 -24.90
N ILE A 16 0.52 5.40 -25.93
CA ILE A 16 1.35 6.60 -25.88
C ILE A 16 0.45 7.80 -25.58
N ASN A 17 0.74 8.50 -24.49
CA ASN A 17 0.06 9.74 -24.16
C ASN A 17 0.61 10.86 -25.04
N ASP A 18 -0.22 11.38 -25.94
CA ASP A 18 0.22 12.41 -26.88
C ASP A 18 0.49 13.77 -26.22
N THR A 19 0.01 13.96 -24.99
CA THR A 19 0.25 15.17 -24.19
C THR A 19 1.60 15.08 -23.51
N ALA A 20 1.85 13.98 -22.80
CA ALA A 20 3.05 13.81 -21.98
C ALA A 20 4.24 13.18 -22.75
N LYS A 21 4.01 12.70 -23.97
CA LYS A 21 5.02 12.12 -24.89
C LYS A 21 5.78 10.91 -24.33
N HIS A 22 5.12 10.10 -23.50
CA HIS A 22 5.64 8.82 -23.00
C HIS A 22 4.54 7.75 -23.02
N ALA A 23 4.95 6.49 -22.91
CA ALA A 23 4.03 5.37 -22.79
C ALA A 23 3.46 5.30 -21.35
N GLU A 24 2.14 5.26 -21.22
CA GLU A 24 1.46 5.00 -19.92
C GLU A 24 1.35 3.50 -19.64
N LEU A 25 1.29 2.71 -20.70
CA LEU A 25 1.20 1.26 -20.63
C LEU A 25 1.94 0.67 -21.82
N GLU A 26 2.79 -0.30 -21.56
CA GLU A 26 3.46 -1.13 -22.56
C GLU A 26 3.46 -2.57 -22.05
N THR A 27 2.91 -3.49 -22.85
CA THR A 27 2.75 -4.88 -22.46
C THR A 27 2.71 -5.81 -23.67
N TYR A 28 2.95 -7.09 -23.43
CA TYR A 28 2.59 -8.16 -24.36
C TYR A 28 1.17 -8.64 -24.06
N LEU A 29 0.45 -9.05 -25.09
CA LEU A 29 -0.85 -9.71 -24.95
C LEU A 29 -0.67 -11.16 -24.55
N GLU A 30 -1.67 -11.72 -23.87
CA GLU A 30 -1.61 -13.09 -23.35
C GLU A 30 -1.44 -14.09 -24.51
N SER A 31 -0.47 -14.99 -24.38
CA SER A 31 -0.11 -15.97 -25.41
C SER A 31 -0.47 -17.41 -25.02
N GLN A 32 -1.33 -17.59 -24.01
CA GLN A 32 -1.64 -18.91 -23.49
C GLN A 32 -2.61 -19.64 -24.42
N LYS A 33 -2.04 -20.54 -25.24
CA LYS A 33 -2.70 -21.40 -26.24
C LYS A 33 -3.18 -20.64 -27.48
N GLU A 34 -3.32 -21.34 -28.60
CA GLU A 34 -3.87 -20.85 -29.89
C GLU A 34 -5.39 -20.56 -29.82
N GLU A 35 -5.85 -20.02 -28.70
CA GLU A 35 -7.24 -19.67 -28.44
C GLU A 35 -7.42 -18.14 -28.43
N TRP A 36 -8.66 -17.69 -28.64
CA TRP A 36 -9.00 -16.28 -28.53
C TRP A 36 -8.99 -15.86 -27.06
N GLN A 37 -8.05 -14.99 -26.71
CA GLN A 37 -7.86 -14.42 -25.38
C GLN A 37 -8.42 -13.00 -25.33
N LYS A 38 -8.85 -12.57 -24.14
CA LYS A 38 -9.37 -11.21 -23.93
C LYS A 38 -8.69 -10.53 -22.75
N ASP A 39 -7.80 -9.60 -23.08
CA ASP A 39 -7.05 -8.80 -22.11
C ASP A 39 -7.79 -7.51 -21.77
N TYR A 40 -7.75 -7.11 -20.50
CA TYR A 40 -8.34 -5.87 -20.01
C TYR A 40 -7.27 -4.97 -19.40
N PHE A 41 -7.27 -3.72 -19.81
CA PHE A 41 -6.32 -2.71 -19.34
C PHE A 41 -7.09 -1.50 -18.83
N ILE A 42 -6.60 -0.92 -17.74
CA ILE A 42 -7.14 0.33 -17.17
C ILE A 42 -6.10 1.42 -17.46
N LEU A 43 -6.53 2.47 -18.16
CA LEU A 43 -5.69 3.63 -18.44
C LEU A 43 -5.99 4.76 -17.46
N PRO A 44 -4.98 5.52 -17.02
CA PRO A 44 -5.20 6.68 -16.17
C PRO A 44 -5.98 7.78 -16.92
N PRO A 45 -6.71 8.64 -16.19
CA PRO A 45 -7.36 9.79 -16.78
C PRO A 45 -6.32 10.76 -17.36
N LEU A 46 -6.59 11.28 -18.55
CA LEU A 46 -5.80 12.33 -19.16
C LEU A 46 -6.10 13.68 -18.49
N ALA A 47 -5.17 14.63 -18.66
CA ALA A 47 -5.43 16.03 -18.34
C ALA A 47 -6.66 16.55 -19.13
N PRO A 48 -7.41 17.55 -18.61
CA PRO A 48 -8.59 18.08 -19.29
C PRO A 48 -8.33 18.58 -20.72
N ASP A 49 -7.12 19.02 -20.99
CA ASP A 49 -6.58 19.51 -22.26
C ASP A 49 -5.72 18.47 -22.99
N GLY A 50 -5.76 17.21 -22.55
CA GLY A 50 -4.94 16.13 -23.10
C GLY A 50 -5.32 15.78 -24.54
N LEU A 51 -4.29 15.50 -25.36
CA LEU A 51 -4.43 15.22 -26.79
C LEU A 51 -4.92 13.79 -27.11
N GLY A 52 -5.07 12.94 -26.10
CA GLY A 52 -5.52 11.55 -26.25
C GLY A 52 -4.38 10.53 -26.13
N TYR A 53 -4.72 9.30 -26.52
CA TYR A 53 -3.80 8.17 -26.57
C TYR A 53 -3.63 7.69 -28.01
N THR A 54 -2.38 7.48 -28.41
CA THR A 54 -2.05 6.71 -29.60
C THR A 54 -1.81 5.25 -29.21
N VAL A 55 -2.50 4.33 -29.90
CA VAL A 55 -2.35 2.89 -29.69
C VAL A 55 -1.28 2.38 -30.64
N TYR A 56 -0.16 1.94 -30.10
CA TYR A 56 0.91 1.32 -30.85
C TYR A 56 0.81 -0.21 -30.72
N ILE A 57 0.88 -0.90 -31.84
CA ILE A 57 0.80 -2.37 -31.90
C ILE A 57 2.01 -2.86 -32.67
N SER A 58 2.77 -3.78 -32.09
CA SER A 58 3.96 -4.35 -32.72
C SER A 58 3.86 -5.86 -32.82
N ASN A 59 4.18 -6.39 -34.01
CA ASN A 59 4.23 -7.82 -34.32
C ASN A 59 5.60 -8.17 -34.89
N ASP A 60 6.60 -8.25 -34.00
CA ASP A 60 8.00 -8.39 -34.40
C ASP A 60 8.43 -9.85 -34.53
N ALA A 61 9.04 -10.18 -35.67
CA ALA A 61 9.72 -11.46 -35.90
C ALA A 61 11.23 -11.35 -35.55
N ILE A 62 11.83 -12.46 -35.10
CA ILE A 62 13.28 -12.52 -34.83
C ILE A 62 13.95 -13.50 -35.80
N GLY A 63 14.90 -12.98 -36.59
CA GLY A 63 15.62 -13.76 -37.59
C GLY A 63 14.69 -14.34 -38.66
N ASN A 64 14.78 -15.64 -38.88
CA ASN A 64 13.94 -16.36 -39.85
C ASN A 64 12.71 -17.04 -39.19
N GLN A 65 12.41 -16.72 -37.93
CA GLN A 65 11.22 -17.26 -37.26
C GLN A 65 10.03 -16.35 -37.53
N GLU A 66 9.03 -16.88 -38.25
CA GLU A 66 7.77 -16.19 -38.48
C GLU A 66 7.04 -15.91 -37.15
N THR A 67 6.37 -14.76 -37.08
CA THR A 67 5.54 -14.38 -35.94
C THR A 67 4.14 -14.04 -36.42
N ILE A 68 3.15 -14.83 -35.98
CA ILE A 68 1.76 -14.72 -36.40
C ILE A 68 0.90 -14.48 -35.17
N ASN A 69 0.19 -13.36 -35.17
CA ASN A 69 -0.77 -12.97 -34.16
C ASN A 69 -2.02 -12.43 -34.86
N ASP A 70 -3.19 -12.80 -34.36
CA ASP A 70 -4.47 -12.31 -34.84
C ASP A 70 -5.07 -11.32 -33.85
N ILE A 71 -5.66 -10.24 -34.35
CA ILE A 71 -6.44 -9.28 -33.56
C ILE A 71 -7.87 -9.32 -34.07
N LYS A 72 -8.81 -9.59 -33.16
CA LYS A 72 -10.24 -9.57 -33.49
C LYS A 72 -10.88 -8.24 -33.13
N SER A 73 -10.58 -7.70 -31.95
CA SER A 73 -11.12 -6.39 -31.58
C SER A 73 -10.32 -5.64 -30.52
N ILE A 74 -10.27 -4.31 -30.66
CA ILE A 74 -9.81 -3.38 -29.64
C ILE A 74 -10.99 -2.49 -29.30
N LYS A 75 -11.43 -2.51 -28.04
CA LYS A 75 -12.61 -1.78 -27.58
C LYS A 75 -12.21 -0.84 -26.45
N PHE A 76 -12.63 0.42 -26.58
CA PHE A 76 -12.43 1.46 -25.59
C PHE A 76 -13.73 1.72 -24.86
N TYR A 77 -13.69 1.64 -23.53
CA TYR A 77 -14.82 1.94 -22.67
C TYR A 77 -14.46 3.14 -21.80
N ARG A 78 -15.26 4.19 -21.87
CA ARG A 78 -15.13 5.33 -20.96
C ARG A 78 -15.77 4.96 -19.64
N ILE A 79 -15.01 5.08 -18.55
CA ILE A 79 -15.54 4.96 -17.20
C ILE A 79 -16.02 6.36 -16.76
N PRO A 80 -17.28 6.53 -16.32
CA PRO A 80 -17.78 7.80 -15.82
C PRO A 80 -17.23 8.07 -14.41
N TYR A 81 -15.92 8.33 -14.31
CA TYR A 81 -15.21 8.43 -13.04
C TYR A 81 -15.81 9.50 -12.11
N GLN A 82 -16.12 10.68 -12.64
CA GLN A 82 -16.73 11.75 -11.85
C GLN A 82 -18.07 11.31 -11.27
N GLU A 83 -18.93 10.67 -12.07
CA GLU A 83 -20.23 10.15 -11.60
C GLU A 83 -20.03 9.10 -10.52
N LEU A 84 -19.10 8.14 -10.69
CA LEU A 84 -18.79 7.10 -9.70
C LEU A 84 -18.27 7.67 -8.38
N VAL A 85 -17.46 8.73 -8.43
CA VAL A 85 -16.97 9.41 -7.22
C VAL A 85 -18.07 10.26 -6.57
N THR A 86 -18.94 10.89 -7.37
CA THR A 86 -20.08 11.68 -6.86
C THR A 86 -21.29 10.84 -6.48
N LEU A 87 -21.34 9.57 -6.87
CA LEU A 87 -22.33 8.56 -6.46
C LEU A 87 -22.23 8.23 -4.96
N HIS A 88 -21.35 8.92 -4.23
CA HIS A 88 -21.54 9.14 -2.80
C HIS A 88 -22.94 9.71 -2.61
N SER A 89 -23.88 8.83 -2.26
CA SER A 89 -25.26 9.20 -2.01
C SER A 89 -25.27 10.41 -1.06
N PRO A 90 -25.92 11.53 -1.41
CA PRO A 90 -26.31 12.53 -0.43
C PRO A 90 -27.47 11.98 0.43
N GLY A 91 -27.71 10.67 0.39
CA GLY A 91 -28.31 9.97 1.49
C GLY A 91 -27.58 10.36 2.76
N THR A 92 -28.35 10.89 3.70
CA THR A 92 -28.24 10.60 5.12
C THR A 92 -28.13 9.09 5.37
N LEU A 93 -27.10 8.43 4.82
CA LEU A 93 -26.37 7.49 5.63
C LEU A 93 -25.98 8.33 6.84
N PRO A 94 -26.34 7.93 8.08
CA PRO A 94 -25.63 8.51 9.20
C PRO A 94 -24.16 8.36 8.80
N LYS A 95 -23.43 9.47 8.64
CA LYS A 95 -21.97 9.41 8.76
C LYS A 95 -21.77 8.44 9.92
N PRO A 96 -21.14 7.26 9.77
CA PRO A 96 -20.82 6.44 10.93
C PRO A 96 -20.17 7.44 11.85
N PRO A 97 -20.79 7.76 13.01
CA PRO A 97 -20.59 9.04 13.66
C PRO A 97 -19.12 9.31 13.59
N GLU A 98 -18.71 10.28 12.75
CA GLU A 98 -17.40 10.84 12.89
C GLU A 98 -17.58 11.46 14.25
N LEU A 99 -17.27 10.67 15.28
CA LEU A 99 -16.97 11.13 16.61
C LEU A 99 -15.92 12.18 16.30
N GLN A 100 -16.39 13.41 16.15
CA GLN A 100 -15.58 14.60 16.12
C GLN A 100 -14.56 14.31 17.21
N SER A 101 -13.29 14.15 16.85
CA SER A 101 -12.30 13.59 17.76
C SER A 101 -12.34 14.42 19.04
N GLN A 102 -13.05 13.93 20.06
CA GLN A 102 -13.24 14.65 21.31
C GLN A 102 -11.97 14.55 22.17
N GLY A 103 -10.93 13.86 21.67
CA GLY A 103 -9.54 13.98 22.07
C GLY A 103 -8.72 14.61 20.94
N ARG A 104 -8.12 15.77 21.21
CA ARG A 104 -7.11 16.37 20.33
C ARG A 104 -5.75 15.89 20.83
N ALA A 105 -4.95 15.28 19.95
CA ALA A 105 -3.55 15.01 20.28
C ALA A 105 -2.86 16.36 20.57
N ILE A 106 -2.26 16.50 21.75
CA ILE A 106 -1.54 17.73 22.13
C ILE A 106 -0.22 17.80 21.36
N SER A 107 0.43 16.66 21.25
CA SER A 107 1.71 16.50 20.56
C SER A 107 1.86 15.06 20.07
N VAL A 108 2.34 14.93 18.84
CA VAL A 108 2.77 13.66 18.26
C VAL A 108 4.26 13.81 17.97
N GLU A 109 5.08 13.02 18.63
CA GLU A 109 6.52 12.94 18.41
C GLU A 109 6.82 11.63 17.67
N HIS A 110 7.53 11.71 16.54
CA HIS A 110 7.96 10.54 15.79
C HIS A 110 9.46 10.65 15.47
N SER A 111 10.29 9.89 16.16
CA SER A 111 11.74 9.89 15.90
C SER A 111 12.11 9.01 14.70
N ASN A 112 11.28 8.01 14.39
CA ASN A 112 11.44 7.13 13.24
C ASN A 112 10.07 6.56 12.80
N PRO A 113 9.95 5.96 11.60
CA PRO A 113 8.67 5.44 11.10
C PRO A 113 8.05 4.31 11.93
N ALA A 114 8.82 3.66 12.80
CA ALA A 114 8.40 2.54 13.64
C ALA A 114 8.11 2.93 15.10
N TYR A 115 8.19 4.21 15.45
CA TYR A 115 7.99 4.70 16.82
C TYR A 115 7.21 6.01 16.83
N PHE A 116 6.11 6.01 17.59
CA PHE A 116 5.30 7.21 17.84
C PHE A 116 5.04 7.36 19.32
N LYS A 117 5.17 8.60 19.80
CA LYS A 117 4.81 8.99 21.16
C LYS A 117 3.75 10.08 21.09
N ILE A 118 2.61 9.79 21.69
CA ILE A 118 1.39 10.59 21.56
C ILE A 118 0.98 11.02 22.96
N VAL A 119 0.86 12.32 23.16
CA VAL A 119 0.33 12.89 24.41
C VAL A 119 -1.10 13.32 24.17
N LEU A 120 -2.03 12.66 24.84
CA LEU A 120 -3.46 12.93 24.71
C LEU A 120 -3.92 13.88 25.81
N ARG A 121 -4.69 14.92 25.43
CA ARG A 121 -5.57 15.63 26.37
C ARG A 121 -6.96 15.09 26.13
N THR A 122 -7.47 14.37 27.10
CA THR A 122 -8.87 13.94 27.07
C THR A 122 -9.62 14.87 28.01
N ASN A 123 -10.63 15.57 27.51
CA ASN A 123 -11.54 16.32 28.38
C ASN A 123 -12.39 15.29 29.17
N GLU A 124 -12.63 15.56 30.45
CA GLU A 124 -13.34 14.66 31.40
C GLU A 124 -14.79 14.29 30.98
N LEU A 125 -15.31 14.86 29.89
CA LEU A 125 -16.63 14.59 29.32
C LEU A 125 -16.68 13.35 28.40
N MET A 126 -15.56 12.65 28.20
CA MET A 126 -15.46 11.46 27.37
C MET A 126 -15.91 10.22 28.16
N ASN A 127 -17.23 10.04 28.29
CA ASN A 127 -17.82 8.83 28.85
C ASN A 127 -17.91 7.67 27.82
N ASN A 128 -17.34 7.87 26.63
CA ASN A 128 -17.35 6.93 25.52
C ASN A 128 -15.92 6.51 25.17
N ASP A 129 -15.76 5.22 24.88
CA ASP A 129 -14.53 4.65 24.33
C ASP A 129 -14.10 5.44 23.08
N ALA A 130 -12.88 5.97 23.10
CA ALA A 130 -12.32 6.69 21.95
C ALA A 130 -11.39 5.76 21.18
N THR A 131 -11.34 5.89 19.85
CA THR A 131 -10.42 5.12 19.02
C THR A 131 -9.25 5.99 18.59
N LEU A 132 -8.04 5.63 19.02
CA LEU A 132 -6.80 6.18 18.49
C LEU A 132 -6.55 5.58 17.12
N VAL A 133 -6.44 6.41 16.07
CA VAL A 133 -6.25 5.96 14.69
C VAL A 133 -4.85 6.30 14.21
N LEU A 134 -4.14 5.31 13.69
CA LEU A 134 -2.86 5.48 13.00
C LEU A 134 -3.10 5.26 11.50
N SER A 135 -2.87 6.30 10.69
CA SER A 135 -3.05 6.25 9.23
C SER A 135 -1.88 5.55 8.51
N GLN A 136 -1.51 4.37 9.01
CA GLN A 136 -0.60 3.40 8.39
C GLN A 136 -1.40 2.15 8.04
N ALA A 137 -0.95 1.42 7.01
CA ALA A 137 -1.56 0.16 6.61
C ALA A 137 -1.68 -0.80 7.79
N PHE A 138 -2.85 -1.42 7.96
CA PHE A 138 -3.14 -2.32 9.07
C PHE A 138 -2.14 -3.48 9.11
N ASP A 139 -1.47 -3.64 10.25
CA ASP A 139 -0.51 -4.72 10.45
C ASP A 139 -0.49 -5.17 11.93
N PRO A 140 -0.59 -6.49 12.23
CA PRO A 140 -0.55 -7.02 13.60
C PRO A 140 0.75 -6.75 14.37
N GLY A 141 1.84 -6.38 13.68
CA GLY A 141 3.13 -6.04 14.28
C GLY A 141 3.16 -4.68 14.99
N TRP A 142 2.11 -3.87 14.85
CA TRP A 142 1.94 -2.63 15.59
C TRP A 142 1.48 -2.92 17.03
N LEU A 143 2.28 -2.47 18.00
CA LEU A 143 1.99 -2.59 19.42
C LEU A 143 1.73 -1.20 20.01
N ALA A 144 0.76 -1.12 20.92
CA ALA A 144 0.41 0.11 21.62
C ALA A 144 0.53 -0.08 23.14
N PHE A 145 1.12 0.90 23.82
CA PHE A 145 1.33 0.90 25.26
C PHE A 145 0.93 2.22 25.89
N THR A 146 0.34 2.13 27.08
CA THR A 146 0.13 3.27 27.97
C THR A 146 1.25 3.36 28.99
N ARG A 147 1.79 4.56 29.21
CA ARG A 147 2.77 4.81 30.27
C ARG A 147 2.08 4.91 31.64
N THR A 148 2.55 4.12 32.61
CA THR A 148 2.07 4.11 34.00
C THR A 148 3.19 4.59 34.95
N THR A 149 2.81 5.09 36.12
CA THR A 149 3.75 5.49 37.18
C THR A 149 4.22 4.33 38.05
N THR A 150 3.47 3.21 38.04
CA THR A 150 3.74 2.02 38.84
C THR A 150 4.24 0.88 37.95
N PHE A 151 5.21 0.11 38.46
CA PHE A 151 5.72 -1.06 37.75
C PHE A 151 4.60 -2.08 37.47
N PRO A 152 4.48 -2.63 36.24
CA PRO A 152 5.29 -2.34 35.06
C PRO A 152 4.94 -0.99 34.43
N PHE A 153 5.95 -0.14 34.19
CA PHE A 153 5.83 1.25 33.69
C PHE A 153 5.14 1.41 32.33
N PHE A 154 4.83 0.29 31.66
CA PHE A 154 4.12 0.22 30.40
C PHE A 154 3.06 -0.87 30.47
N GLN A 155 1.82 -0.52 30.15
CA GLN A 155 0.71 -1.46 30.06
C GLN A 155 0.26 -1.58 28.60
N PRO A 156 0.19 -2.79 28.03
CA PRO A 156 -0.22 -2.97 26.64
C PRO A 156 -1.71 -2.68 26.47
N ILE A 157 -2.04 -2.00 25.37
CA ILE A 157 -3.42 -1.79 24.89
C ILE A 157 -3.72 -2.94 23.93
N LYS A 158 -4.62 -3.84 24.31
CA LYS A 158 -4.87 -5.09 23.57
C LYS A 158 -5.85 -4.93 22.41
N ASP A 159 -6.71 -3.93 22.46
CA ASP A 159 -7.81 -3.77 21.50
C ASP A 159 -7.33 -3.10 20.22
N HIS A 160 -6.57 -3.84 19.40
CA HIS A 160 -6.16 -3.43 18.05
C HIS A 160 -7.28 -3.71 17.05
N VAL A 161 -7.74 -2.67 16.36
CA VAL A 161 -8.91 -2.71 15.48
C VAL A 161 -8.58 -2.21 14.08
N LEU A 162 -9.21 -2.82 13.07
CA LEU A 162 -9.12 -2.38 11.68
C LEU A 162 -10.07 -1.20 11.47
N VAL A 163 -9.50 -0.03 11.16
CA VAL A 163 -10.28 1.20 10.94
C VAL A 163 -10.38 1.50 9.45
N ASN A 164 -11.59 1.76 8.97
CA ASN A 164 -11.88 2.07 7.56
C ASN A 164 -11.29 1.05 6.58
N ASN A 165 -11.20 -0.23 6.98
CA ASN A 165 -10.71 -1.32 6.16
C ASN A 165 -9.24 -1.23 5.70
N TRP A 166 -8.43 -0.32 6.25
CA TRP A 166 -7.01 -0.21 5.91
C TRP A 166 -6.09 0.38 6.99
N LYS A 167 -6.63 1.04 8.02
CA LYS A 167 -5.83 1.72 9.06
C LYS A 167 -5.73 0.90 10.33
N ASN A 168 -4.68 1.13 11.10
CA ASN A 168 -4.56 0.65 12.47
C ASN A 168 -5.37 1.54 13.43
N GLY A 169 -5.99 0.94 14.43
CA GLY A 169 -6.61 1.68 15.53
C GLY A 169 -6.57 0.96 16.86
N TRP A 170 -6.73 1.70 17.95
CA TRP A 170 -6.80 1.18 19.32
C TRP A 170 -7.90 1.85 20.12
N THR A 171 -8.70 1.06 20.82
CA THR A 171 -9.71 1.58 21.75
C THR A 171 -9.04 2.03 23.05
N ILE A 172 -9.28 3.27 23.44
CA ILE A 172 -8.75 3.91 24.65
C ILE A 172 -9.90 4.39 25.54
N ASN A 173 -9.85 4.01 26.81
CA ASN A 173 -10.88 4.34 27.80
C ASN A 173 -10.42 5.43 28.80
N GLN A 174 -9.11 5.73 28.86
CA GLN A 174 -8.54 6.48 29.97
C GLN A 174 -8.28 7.96 29.64
N THR A 175 -8.50 8.82 30.64
CA THR A 175 -8.33 10.27 30.54
C THR A 175 -6.85 10.66 30.70
N SER A 176 -6.33 11.36 29.69
CA SER A 176 -5.00 12.00 29.67
C SER A 176 -3.81 11.05 29.91
N GLN A 177 -3.28 10.49 28.82
CA GLN A 177 -2.18 9.53 28.87
C GLN A 177 -1.15 9.75 27.77
N THR A 178 0.08 9.35 28.05
CA THR A 178 1.10 9.16 27.01
C THR A 178 0.95 7.77 26.44
N VAL A 179 0.56 7.69 25.17
CA VAL A 179 0.48 6.45 24.41
C VAL A 179 1.74 6.33 23.56
N ILE A 180 2.34 5.15 23.57
CA ILE A 180 3.51 4.81 22.77
C ILE A 180 3.09 3.73 21.77
N LEU A 181 3.26 4.00 20.48
CA LEU A 181 3.08 3.03 19.43
C LEU A 181 4.45 2.61 18.90
N PHE A 182 4.61 1.32 18.65
CA PHE A 182 5.87 0.77 18.21
C PHE A 182 5.67 -0.44 17.28
N PHE A 183 6.44 -0.52 16.19
CA PHE A 183 6.35 -1.60 15.20
C PHE A 183 7.47 -2.63 15.37
N TRP A 184 7.15 -3.78 15.98
CA TRP A 184 8.14 -4.81 16.31
C TRP A 184 8.92 -5.39 15.12
N PRO A 185 8.31 -5.62 13.95
CA PRO A 185 9.06 -6.13 12.80
C PRO A 185 10.26 -5.26 12.40
N GLN A 186 10.18 -3.93 12.56
CA GLN A 186 11.29 -3.03 12.26
C GLN A 186 12.51 -3.26 13.16
N LEU A 187 12.30 -3.61 14.45
CA LEU A 187 13.42 -3.92 15.34
C LEU A 187 14.13 -5.21 14.93
N LEU A 188 13.37 -6.21 14.46
CA LEU A 188 13.96 -7.44 13.94
C LEU A 188 14.79 -7.18 12.68
N GLU A 189 14.37 -6.25 11.83
CA GLU A 189 15.14 -5.83 10.66
C GLU A 189 16.47 -5.19 11.06
N TRP A 190 16.45 -4.21 11.98
CA TRP A 190 17.68 -3.58 12.46
C TRP A 190 18.61 -4.56 13.16
N PHE A 191 18.04 -5.51 13.91
CA PHE A 191 18.81 -6.60 14.49
C PHE A 191 19.43 -7.50 13.42
N GLY A 192 18.68 -7.82 12.36
CA GLY A 192 19.20 -8.55 11.20
C GLY A 192 20.36 -7.83 10.53
N PHE A 193 20.25 -6.52 10.29
CA PHE A 193 21.33 -5.72 9.72
C PHE A 193 22.55 -5.62 10.64
N LEU A 194 22.36 -5.61 11.96
CA LEU A 194 23.46 -5.68 12.92
C LEU A 194 24.23 -7.00 12.81
N LEU A 195 23.54 -8.11 12.56
CA LEU A 195 24.14 -9.44 12.43
C LEU A 195 24.74 -9.70 11.04
N LEU A 196 24.30 -8.98 10.00
CA LEU A 196 24.70 -9.19 8.61
C LEU A 196 26.23 -9.17 8.38
N PRO A 197 27.04 -8.30 9.02
CA PRO A 197 28.49 -8.29 8.84
C PRO A 197 29.21 -9.50 9.45
N ILE A 198 28.60 -10.19 10.42
CA ILE A 198 29.23 -11.29 11.17
C ILE A 198 29.82 -12.36 10.25
N PRO A 199 29.10 -12.98 9.30
CA PRO A 199 29.66 -14.00 8.42
C PRO A 199 30.85 -13.51 7.58
N PHE A 200 30.93 -12.21 7.29
CA PHE A 200 32.05 -11.63 6.53
C PHE A 200 33.26 -11.33 7.41
N ILE A 201 33.06 -11.03 8.70
CA ILE A 201 34.14 -10.71 9.65
C ILE A 201 34.72 -11.98 10.29
N LEU A 202 33.88 -12.99 10.54
CA LEU A 202 34.24 -14.23 11.25
C LEU A 202 35.48 -14.94 10.69
N PRO A 203 35.70 -15.04 9.35
CA PRO A 203 36.89 -15.69 8.78
C PRO A 203 38.20 -14.94 9.03
N PHE A 204 38.14 -13.64 9.28
CA PHE A 204 39.31 -12.78 9.49
C PHE A 204 39.67 -12.62 10.97
N LEU A 205 38.85 -13.13 11.88
CA LEU A 205 39.17 -13.16 13.29
C LEU A 205 40.31 -14.18 13.53
N PRO A 206 41.39 -13.79 14.22
CA PRO A 206 42.47 -14.72 14.53
C PRO A 206 41.91 -15.92 15.30
N LYS A 207 42.34 -17.13 14.93
CA LYS A 207 41.96 -18.40 15.58
C LYS A 207 42.45 -18.43 17.02
N ILE A 208 41.82 -17.68 17.92
CA ILE A 208 42.15 -17.61 19.35
C ILE A 208 41.11 -18.38 20.19
N PHE A 209 39.98 -18.80 19.61
CA PHE A 209 38.88 -19.43 20.36
C PHE A 209 38.36 -20.79 19.85
N LEU A 210 39.10 -21.49 18.97
CA LEU A 210 38.71 -22.83 18.49
C LEU A 210 39.74 -23.92 18.84
N THR A 211 40.34 -23.83 20.01
CA THR A 211 41.14 -24.93 20.58
C THR A 211 40.87 -25.06 22.07
N LYS A 212 39.76 -25.72 22.39
CA LYS A 212 39.64 -26.69 23.48
C LYS A 212 38.61 -27.74 23.08
#